data_AF-A0A944X3L0-F1
#
_entry.id   AF-A0A944X3L0-F1
#
_cell.length_a   1.000
_cell.length_b   1.000
_cell.length_c   1.000
_cell.angle_alpha   90.00
_cell.angle_beta   90.00
_cell.angle_gamma   90.00
#
_symmetry.space_group_name_H-M   'P 1'
#
loop_
_entity.id
_entity.type
_entity.pdbx_description
1 polymer ?
#
loop_
_entity_poly.entity_id
_entity_poly.type
_entity_poly.pdbx_seq_one_letter_code
_entity_poly.pdbx_strand_id
1 'polypeptide(L)' 'MKVESDKTDHFFKYNGEEYYFCCNGCLDSFKKEPGKYLKQKPKGLWERYLDRLAKSTGGKAMKCH' A
#
# COMPACT_ATOMS: atom_id res chain seq x y z
N MET A 1 16.44 -8.80 -4.92
CA MET A 1 16.33 -9.74 -3.79
C MET A 1 15.28 -10.78 -4.14
N LYS A 2 15.69 -12.03 -4.36
CA LYS A 2 14.80 -13.16 -4.64
C LYS A 2 14.65 -13.91 -3.31
N VAL A 3 13.45 -13.92 -2.73
CA VAL A 3 13.21 -14.72 -1.52
C VAL A 3 13.07 -16.17 -2.00
N GLU A 4 14.08 -16.98 -1.71
CA GLU A 4 14.05 -18.41 -2.00
C GLU A 4 13.17 -19.09 -0.95
N SER A 5 12.02 -19.57 -1.41
CA SER A 5 10.86 -20.04 -0.63
C SER A 5 11.04 -21.39 0.07
N ASP A 6 12.20 -22.05 -0.07
CA ASP A 6 12.39 -23.45 0.31
C ASP A 6 12.80 -23.67 1.79
N LYS A 7 13.07 -22.62 2.57
CA LYS A 7 13.53 -22.75 3.99
C LYS A 7 13.07 -21.63 4.93
N THR A 8 11.87 -21.09 4.76
CA THR A 8 11.43 -19.97 5.60
C THR A 8 10.22 -20.34 6.46
N ASP A 9 10.46 -20.57 7.74
CA ASP A 9 9.44 -20.70 8.80
C ASP A 9 8.78 -19.33 9.15
N HIS A 10 9.23 -18.26 8.50
CA HIS A 10 8.83 -16.88 8.78
C HIS A 10 7.74 -16.41 7.83
N PHE A 11 6.55 -16.98 7.95
CA PHE A 11 5.35 -16.57 7.23
C PHE A 11 4.33 -15.94 8.18
N PHE A 12 3.51 -15.02 7.65
CA PHE A 12 2.41 -14.41 8.40
C PHE A 12 1.15 -14.37 7.56
N LYS A 13 0.06 -14.90 8.10
CA LYS A 13 -1.24 -14.90 7.46
C LYS A 13 -1.99 -13.63 7.83
N TYR A 14 -2.28 -12.78 6.85
CA TYR A 14 -3.03 -11.55 7.05
C TYR A 14 -4.13 -11.44 6.00
N ASN A 15 -5.38 -11.25 6.45
CA ASN A 15 -6.55 -11.08 5.57
C ASN A 15 -6.78 -12.22 4.55
N GLY A 16 -6.34 -13.44 4.88
CA GLY A 16 -6.46 -14.61 4.00
C GLY A 16 -5.27 -14.81 3.05
N GLU A 17 -4.33 -13.86 2.99
CA GLU A 17 -3.11 -13.93 2.20
C GLU A 17 -1.90 -14.31 3.09
N GLU A 18 -0.99 -15.11 2.55
CA GLU A 18 0.23 -15.56 3.24
C GLU A 18 1.42 -14.74 2.76
N TYR A 19 2.02 -13.97 3.66
CA TYR A 19 3.18 -13.14 3.39
C TYR A 19 4.45 -13.82 3.91
N TYR A 20 5.46 -13.93 3.05
CA TYR A 20 6.74 -14.54 3.36
C TYR A 20 7.81 -13.49 3.60
N PHE A 21 8.62 -13.69 4.64
CA PHE A 21 9.66 -12.76 5.04
C PHE A 21 11.03 -13.42 5.01
N CYS A 22 12.06 -12.63 4.69
CA CYS A 22 13.44 -13.11 4.67
C CYS A 22 14.05 -13.28 6.07
N CYS A 23 13.48 -12.65 7.11
CA CYS A 23 14.01 -12.73 8.48
C CYS A 23 12.94 -12.41 9.54
N ASN A 24 13.20 -12.81 10.79
CA ASN A 24 12.36 -12.50 11.95
C ASN A 24 12.15 -10.98 12.16
N GLY A 25 13.15 -10.15 11.86
CA GLY A 25 13.04 -8.69 12.00
C GLY A 25 11.99 -8.06 11.07
N CYS A 26 11.90 -8.56 9.82
CA CYS A 26 10.86 -8.14 8.89
C CYS A 26 9.48 -8.61 9.32
N LEU A 27 9.37 -9.85 9.82
CA LEU A 27 8.13 -10.40 10.33
C LEU A 27 7.62 -9.66 11.58
N ASP A 28 8.51 -9.32 12.53
CA ASP A 28 8.15 -8.54 13.73
C ASP A 28 7.69 -7.12 13.37
N SER A 29 8.38 -6.47 12.44
CA SER A 29 7.99 -5.14 11.93
C SER A 29 6.61 -5.19 11.25
N PHE A 30 6.36 -6.23 10.45
CA PHE A 30 5.07 -6.45 9.80
C PHE A 30 3.96 -6.78 10.82
N LYS A 31 4.25 -7.56 11.87
CA LYS A 31 3.30 -7.85 12.96
C LYS A 31 2.92 -6.59 13.75
N LYS A 32 3.89 -5.70 13.99
CA LYS A 32 3.66 -4.44 14.72
C LYS A 32 2.79 -3.46 13.93
N GLU A 33 3.04 -3.32 12.62
CA GLU A 33 2.34 -2.33 11.79
C GLU A 33 1.91 -2.88 10.40
N PRO A 34 1.05 -3.91 10.32
CA PRO A 34 0.68 -4.51 9.03
C PRO A 34 -0.02 -3.50 8.11
N GLY A 35 -0.83 -2.61 8.69
CA GLY A 35 -1.55 -1.59 7.95
C GLY A 35 -0.65 -0.58 7.22
N LYS A 36 0.58 -0.34 7.68
CA LYS A 36 1.51 0.60 7.03
C LYS A 36 2.10 0.02 5.74
N TYR A 37 2.38 -1.28 5.75
CA TYR A 37 2.89 -2.00 4.58
C TYR A 37 1.79 -2.25 3.54
N LEU A 38 0.55 -2.48 3.98
CA LEU A 38 -0.57 -2.81 3.08
C LEU A 38 -1.33 -1.59 2.53
N LYS A 39 -1.20 -0.41 3.13
CA LYS A 39 -1.89 0.82 2.69
C LYS A 39 -1.26 1.52 1.50
N GLN A 40 -0.25 0.95 0.86
CA GLN A 40 0.36 1.54 -0.33
C GLN A 40 -0.45 1.20 -1.58
N LYS A 41 -1.71 1.65 -1.65
CA LYS A 41 -2.35 1.80 -2.95
C LYS A 41 -1.70 3.02 -3.61
N PRO A 42 -0.95 2.87 -4.71
CA PRO A 42 -0.42 4.03 -5.41
C PRO A 42 -1.63 4.86 -5.82
N LYS A 43 -1.72 6.11 -5.33
CA LYS A 43 -2.73 7.05 -5.78
C LYS A 43 -2.65 7.10 -7.30
N GLY A 44 -3.69 6.57 -7.96
CA GLY A 44 -3.73 6.46 -9.41
C GLY A 44 -3.59 7.84 -10.05
N LEU A 45 -3.16 7.88 -11.31
CA LEU A 45 -3.02 9.13 -12.06
C LEU A 45 -4.31 9.96 -12.02
N TRP A 46 -5.47 9.30 -12.10
CA TRP A 46 -6.80 9.89 -11.98
C TRP A 46 -7.06 10.52 -10.60
N GLU A 47 -6.69 9.85 -9.52
CA GLU A 47 -6.90 10.37 -8.16
C GLU A 47 -6.02 11.60 -7.90
N ARG A 48 -4.79 11.61 -8.43
CA ARG A 48 -3.90 12.78 -8.40
C ARG A 48 -4.42 13.93 -9.27
N TYR A 49 -4.99 13.61 -10.43
CA TYR A 49 -5.59 14.60 -11.33
C TYR A 49 -6.82 15.26 -10.69
N LEU A 50 -7.70 14.48 -10.07
CA LEU A 50 -8.87 14.98 -9.35
C LEU A 50 -8.49 15.85 -8.14
N ASP A 51 -7.46 15.47 -7.36
CA ASP A 51 -6.92 16.29 -6.28
C ASP A 51 -6.41 17.64 -6.80
N ARG A 52 -5.69 17.63 -7.92
CA ARG A 52 -5.20 18.85 -8.58
C ARG A 52 -6.33 19.73 -9.11
N LEU A 53 -7.36 19.14 -9.71
CA LEU A 53 -8.56 19.87 -10.14
C LEU A 53 -9.28 20.47 -8.94
N ALA A 54 -9.54 19.69 -7.89
CA ALA A 54 -10.21 20.14 -6.68
C ALA A 54 -9.45 21.29 -6.00
N LYS A 55 -8.11 21.24 -5.98
CA LYS A 55 -7.26 22.34 -5.48
C LYS A 55 -7.35 23.59 -6.36
N SER A 56 -7.43 23.42 -7.68
CA SER A 56 -7.49 24.53 -8.64
C SER A 56 -8.87 25.19 -8.68
N THR A 57 -9.95 24.45 -8.47
CA THR A 57 -11.33 24.96 -8.59
C THR A 57 -12.05 25.08 -7.25
N GLY A 58 -11.40 24.76 -6.13
CA GLY A 58 -12.00 24.76 -4.80
C GLY A 58 -13.18 23.79 -4.66
N GLY A 59 -13.21 22.73 -5.49
CA GLY A 59 -14.35 21.81 -5.57
C GLY A 59 -15.56 22.36 -6.33
N LYS A 60 -15.47 23.55 -6.94
CA LYS A 60 -16.55 24.14 -7.75
C LYS A 60 -16.40 23.70 -9.20
N ALA A 61 -17.47 23.18 -9.80
CA ALA A 61 -17.48 22.87 -11.22
C ALA A 61 -17.22 24.16 -12.03
N MET A 62 -16.28 24.09 -12.96
CA MET A 62 -15.99 25.20 -13.87
C MET A 62 -17.25 25.45 -14.70
N LYS A 63 -17.91 26.59 -14.49
CA LYS A 63 -19.06 26.97 -15.30
C LYS A 63 -18.54 27.35 -16.67
N CYS A 64 -18.88 26.55 -17.68
CA CYS A 64 -18.81 27.02 -19.06
C CYS A 64 -19.82 28.16 -19.23
N HIS A 65 -19.41 29.20 -19.96
CA HIS A 65 -20.26 30.32 -20.34
C HIS A 65 -21.43 29.85 -21.22
#